data_AF-A0A971NGD7-F1
#
_entry.id   AF-A0A971NGD7-F1
#
_cell.length_a   1.000
_cell.length_b   1.000
_cell.length_c   1.000
_cell.angle_alpha   90.00
_cell.angle_beta   90.00
_cell.angle_gamma   90.00
#
_symmetry.space_group_name_H-M   'P 1'
#
loop_
_entity.id
_entity.type
_entity.pdbx_description
1 polymer ?
#
loop_
_entity_poly.entity_id
_entity_poly.type
_entity_poly.pdbx_seq_one_letter_code
_entity_poly.pdbx_strand_id
1 'polypeptide(L)'
;MVFQNPNNQFVSSVIKEDIAFGLENFGTPAEDIPGKIAGALKIVGMQGYDEKSPHMLSGGQKQRIAIAGVLAVEPDIIIFDEATSMLDPEGRREVLETMKRIHDEKNRTIIMISHYVEEAMFADKVCLMSNGKIIAEGTPREILTDPALMMQAGLLPPTAVRAYIDLKNAGVLLQDCPLTNEELVEEICRLK
;
A
#
# COMPACT_ATOMS: atom_id res chain seq x y z
N MET A 1 -8.77 -3.45 -9.52
CA MET A 1 -7.66 -2.48 -9.42
C MET A 1 -8.19 -1.27 -8.66
N VAL A 2 -7.39 -0.71 -7.75
CA VAL A 2 -7.69 0.51 -7.01
C VAL A 2 -6.77 1.61 -7.56
N PHE A 3 -7.34 2.66 -8.12
CA PHE A 3 -6.56 3.76 -8.70
C PHE A 3 -6.16 4.81 -7.67
N GLN A 4 -5.22 5.67 -8.07
CA GLN A 4 -4.64 6.75 -7.25
C GLN A 4 -5.69 7.74 -6.75
N ASN A 5 -6.58 8.19 -7.64
CA ASN A 5 -7.60 9.19 -7.31
C ASN A 5 -8.95 8.52 -7.08
N PRO A 6 -9.47 8.47 -5.83
CA PRO A 6 -10.74 7.83 -5.54
C PRO A 6 -11.92 8.60 -6.12
N ASN A 7 -11.80 9.92 -6.37
CA ASN A 7 -12.91 10.72 -6.89
C ASN A 7 -13.34 10.29 -8.30
N ASN A 8 -12.44 9.66 -9.06
CA ASN A 8 -12.71 9.24 -10.44
C ASN A 8 -13.21 7.80 -10.53
N GLN A 9 -13.44 7.13 -9.40
CA GLN A 9 -13.77 5.69 -9.36
C GLN A 9 -15.23 5.42 -8.96
N PHE A 10 -15.91 6.37 -8.31
CA PHE A 10 -17.31 6.21 -7.91
C PHE A 10 -18.26 6.38 -9.09
N VAL A 11 -19.19 5.45 -9.22
CA VAL A 11 -20.24 5.41 -10.23
C VAL A 11 -21.61 5.79 -9.64
N SER A 12 -21.85 5.45 -8.37
CA SER A 12 -23.10 5.81 -7.68
C SER A 12 -22.95 6.96 -6.67
N SER A 13 -24.10 7.57 -6.35
CA SER A 13 -24.25 8.59 -5.32
C SER A 13 -24.39 8.02 -3.89
N VAL A 14 -24.59 6.70 -3.75
CA VAL A 14 -24.72 5.99 -2.47
C VAL A 14 -23.68 4.87 -2.41
N ILE A 15 -22.97 4.75 -1.29
CA ILE A 15 -21.84 3.81 -1.12
C ILE A 15 -22.25 2.35 -1.34
N LYS A 16 -23.38 1.91 -0.77
CA LYS A 16 -23.84 0.52 -0.96
C LYS A 16 -24.12 0.19 -2.42
N GLU A 17 -24.66 1.14 -3.18
CA GLU A 17 -24.94 0.97 -4.60
C GLU A 17 -23.65 0.95 -5.42
N ASP A 18 -22.66 1.77 -5.05
CA ASP A 18 -21.35 1.79 -5.70
C ASP A 18 -20.60 0.46 -5.52
N ILE A 19 -20.63 -0.12 -4.32
CA ILE A 19 -20.03 -1.43 -4.06
C ILE A 19 -20.85 -2.54 -4.75
N ALA A 20 -22.19 -2.45 -4.72
CA ALA A 20 -23.07 -3.40 -5.40
C ALA A 20 -22.82 -3.43 -6.91
N PHE A 21 -22.50 -2.30 -7.53
CA PHE A 21 -22.20 -2.22 -8.96
C PHE A 21 -21.09 -3.19 -9.38
N GLY A 22 -20.02 -3.29 -8.59
CA GLY A 22 -18.97 -4.28 -8.82
C GLY A 22 -19.49 -5.72 -8.71
N LEU A 23 -20.24 -6.02 -7.65
CA LEU A 23 -20.78 -7.36 -7.39
C LEU A 23 -21.76 -7.83 -8.48
N GLU A 24 -22.65 -6.94 -8.93
CA GLU A 24 -23.65 -7.21 -9.97
C GLU A 24 -22.99 -7.51 -11.32
N ASN A 25 -21.97 -6.74 -11.70
CA ASN A 25 -21.21 -6.97 -12.94
C ASN A 25 -20.47 -8.32 -12.94
N PHE A 26 -20.15 -8.85 -11.76
CA PHE A 26 -19.56 -10.19 -11.59
C PHE A 26 -20.61 -11.29 -11.39
N GLY A 27 -21.90 -10.99 -11.54
CA GLY A 27 -22.98 -11.98 -11.46
C GLY A 27 -23.25 -12.50 -10.06
N THR A 28 -22.91 -11.73 -9.02
CA THR A 28 -23.18 -12.11 -7.63
C THR A 28 -24.69 -12.23 -7.38
N PRO A 29 -25.19 -13.31 -6.75
CA PRO A 29 -26.59 -13.44 -6.39
C PRO A 29 -27.07 -12.29 -5.49
N ALA A 30 -28.27 -11.76 -5.75
CA ALA A 30 -28.81 -10.60 -5.06
C ALA A 30 -28.91 -10.80 -3.53
N GLU A 31 -29.17 -12.03 -3.09
CA GLU A 31 -29.20 -12.42 -1.67
C GLU A 31 -27.84 -12.32 -0.96
N ASP A 32 -26.74 -12.47 -1.69
CA ASP A 32 -25.38 -12.43 -1.13
C ASP A 32 -24.80 -11.00 -1.06
N ILE A 33 -25.30 -10.10 -1.92
CA ILE A 33 -24.78 -8.73 -2.07
C ILE A 33 -24.72 -7.98 -0.73
N PRO A 34 -25.78 -7.92 0.10
CA PRO A 34 -25.74 -7.19 1.37
C PRO A 34 -24.65 -7.71 2.32
N GLY A 35 -24.45 -9.04 2.37
CA GLY A 35 -23.42 -9.67 3.20
C GLY A 35 -22.01 -9.31 2.74
N LYS A 36 -21.78 -9.32 1.42
CA LYS A 36 -20.49 -8.94 0.84
C LYS A 36 -20.16 -7.46 1.04
N ILE A 37 -21.15 -6.56 0.89
CA ILE A 37 -20.98 -5.13 1.17
C ILE A 37 -20.59 -4.91 2.64
N ALA A 38 -21.33 -5.51 3.57
CA ALA A 38 -21.06 -5.37 5.00
C ALA A 38 -19.67 -5.92 5.38
N GLY A 39 -19.28 -7.07 4.80
CA GLY A 39 -17.96 -7.65 4.98
C GLY A 39 -16.83 -6.76 4.47
N ALA A 40 -16.98 -6.20 3.27
CA ALA A 40 -15.99 -5.30 2.68
C ALA A 40 -15.82 -4.01 3.49
N LEU A 41 -16.93 -3.36 3.88
CA LEU A 41 -16.89 -2.16 4.72
C LEU A 41 -16.25 -2.42 6.09
N LYS A 42 -16.46 -3.61 6.67
CA LYS A 42 -15.80 -4.03 7.91
C LYS A 42 -14.29 -4.15 7.74
N ILE A 43 -13.81 -4.73 6.64
CA ILE A 43 -12.37 -4.91 6.40
C ILE A 43 -11.65 -3.55 6.40
N VAL A 44 -12.24 -2.54 5.78
CA VAL A 44 -11.65 -1.19 5.67
C VAL A 44 -12.00 -0.24 6.83
N GLY A 45 -12.72 -0.71 7.86
CA GLY A 45 -13.11 0.10 9.02
C GLY A 45 -14.19 1.15 8.75
N MET A 46 -15.03 0.95 7.74
CA MET A 46 -16.07 1.89 7.30
C MET A 46 -17.50 1.36 7.55
N GLN A 47 -17.70 0.64 8.65
CA GLN A 47 -19.02 0.11 9.03
C GLN A 47 -20.02 1.26 9.28
N GLY A 48 -21.26 1.12 8.80
CA GLY A 48 -22.30 2.16 8.93
C GLY A 48 -22.16 3.34 7.97
N TYR A 49 -21.30 3.23 6.95
CA TYR A 49 -21.20 4.21 5.86
C TYR A 49 -21.98 3.81 4.62
N ASP A 50 -22.63 2.65 4.61
CA ASP A 50 -23.33 2.06 3.47
C ASP A 50 -24.39 2.98 2.84
N GLU A 51 -25.10 3.78 3.64
CA GLU A 51 -26.13 4.70 3.15
C GLU A 51 -25.60 6.12 2.88
N LYS A 52 -24.32 6.40 3.14
CA LYS A 52 -23.76 7.74 2.92
C LYS A 52 -23.43 7.97 1.46
N SER A 53 -23.36 9.24 1.10
CA SER A 53 -22.85 9.66 -0.20
C SER A 53 -21.32 9.74 -0.19
N PRO A 54 -20.61 9.22 -1.22
CA PRO A 54 -19.17 9.38 -1.36
C PRO A 54 -18.72 10.85 -1.31
N HIS A 55 -19.55 11.79 -1.78
CA HIS A 55 -19.22 13.23 -1.77
C HIS A 55 -19.10 13.83 -0.36
N MET A 56 -19.70 13.20 0.65
CA MET A 56 -19.64 13.64 2.04
C MET A 56 -18.41 13.13 2.80
N LEU A 57 -17.57 12.33 2.13
CA LEU A 57 -16.39 11.70 2.72
C LEU A 57 -15.12 12.50 2.50
N SER A 58 -14.20 12.41 3.46
CA SER A 58 -12.82 12.89 3.28
C SER A 58 -12.10 12.08 2.18
N GLY A 59 -10.98 12.60 1.67
CA GLY A 59 -10.18 11.89 0.66
C GLY A 59 -9.77 10.48 1.09
N GLY A 60 -9.33 10.32 2.34
CA GLY A 60 -8.95 9.01 2.86
C GLY A 60 -10.12 8.06 3.11
N GLN A 61 -11.28 8.58 3.52
CA GLN A 61 -12.50 7.78 3.62
C GLN A 61 -12.96 7.31 2.23
N LYS A 62 -12.92 8.18 1.22
CA LYS A 62 -13.18 7.79 -0.17
C LYS A 62 -12.25 6.67 -0.63
N GLN A 63 -10.96 6.78 -0.33
CA GLN A 63 -10.00 5.73 -0.68
C GLN A 63 -10.38 4.38 -0.04
N ARG A 64 -10.77 4.38 1.24
CA ARG A 64 -11.23 3.15 1.93
C ARG A 64 -12.47 2.55 1.28
N ILE A 65 -13.43 3.37 0.84
CA ILE A 65 -14.60 2.86 0.11
C ILE A 65 -14.18 2.27 -1.25
N ALA A 66 -13.29 2.93 -1.99
CA ALA A 66 -12.79 2.40 -3.26
C ALA A 66 -12.11 1.03 -3.08
N ILE A 67 -11.32 0.87 -2.02
CA ILE A 67 -10.74 -0.41 -1.63
C ILE A 67 -11.84 -1.43 -1.29
N ALA A 68 -12.85 -1.05 -0.52
CA ALA A 68 -13.97 -1.93 -0.18
C ALA A 68 -14.72 -2.44 -1.42
N GLY A 69 -14.95 -1.57 -2.42
CA GLY A 69 -15.57 -1.95 -3.70
C GLY A 69 -14.82 -3.08 -4.39
N VAL A 70 -13.49 -2.97 -4.47
CA VAL A 70 -12.65 -4.03 -5.07
C VAL A 70 -12.63 -5.30 -4.21
N LEU A 71 -12.59 -5.17 -2.89
CA LEU A 71 -12.55 -6.32 -1.98
C LEU A 71 -13.86 -7.09 -1.91
N ALA A 72 -15.00 -6.44 -2.14
CA ALA A 72 -16.30 -7.10 -2.15
C ALA A 72 -16.39 -8.18 -3.25
N VAL A 73 -15.71 -7.97 -4.37
CA VAL A 73 -15.63 -8.92 -5.49
C VAL A 73 -14.74 -10.14 -5.17
N GLU A 74 -13.93 -10.05 -4.10
CA GLU A 74 -13.01 -11.10 -3.65
C GLU A 74 -12.01 -11.61 -4.71
N PRO A 75 -11.32 -10.72 -5.45
CA PRO A 75 -10.38 -11.13 -6.50
C PRO A 75 -9.16 -11.86 -5.95
N ASP A 76 -8.56 -12.73 -6.76
CA ASP A 76 -7.30 -13.44 -6.43
C ASP A 76 -6.08 -12.51 -6.47
N ILE A 77 -6.11 -11.49 -7.33
CA ILE A 77 -5.05 -10.49 -7.53
C ILE A 77 -5.64 -9.09 -7.38
N ILE A 78 -5.00 -8.26 -6.55
CA ILE A 78 -5.38 -6.88 -6.32
C ILE A 78 -4.21 -5.98 -6.71
N ILE A 79 -4.49 -4.99 -7.57
CA ILE A 79 -3.51 -3.98 -7.96
C ILE A 79 -3.90 -2.65 -7.31
N PHE A 80 -2.98 -2.06 -6.56
CA PHE A 80 -3.08 -0.72 -5.97
C PHE A 80 -2.13 0.21 -6.70
N ASP A 81 -2.68 1.21 -7.37
CA ASP A 81 -1.93 2.21 -8.12
C ASP A 81 -1.86 3.51 -7.31
N GLU A 82 -0.73 3.74 -6.63
CA GLU A 82 -0.50 4.89 -5.73
C GLU A 82 -1.66 5.18 -4.76
N ALA A 83 -2.32 4.11 -4.30
CA ALA A 83 -3.58 4.16 -3.55
C ALA A 83 -3.45 4.87 -2.19
N THR A 84 -2.24 5.14 -1.72
CA THR A 84 -1.93 5.78 -0.44
C THR A 84 -1.42 7.23 -0.59
N SER A 85 -1.25 7.71 -1.82
CA SER A 85 -0.64 9.02 -2.11
C SER A 85 -1.45 10.21 -1.61
N MET A 86 -2.77 10.08 -1.54
CA MET A 86 -3.69 11.13 -1.07
C MET A 86 -3.98 11.03 0.44
N LEU A 87 -3.25 10.20 1.17
CA LEU A 87 -3.44 9.96 2.61
C LEU A 87 -2.35 10.63 3.44
N ASP A 88 -2.75 11.09 4.61
CA ASP A 88 -1.84 11.46 5.68
C ASP A 88 -1.07 10.22 6.19
N PRO A 89 0.04 10.40 6.93
CA PRO A 89 0.89 9.27 7.35
C PRO A 89 0.15 8.19 8.15
N GLU A 90 -0.80 8.57 9.01
CA GLU A 90 -1.58 7.60 9.80
C GLU A 90 -2.55 6.83 8.90
N GLY A 91 -3.31 7.54 8.06
CA GLY A 91 -4.21 6.92 7.09
C GLY A 91 -3.49 5.97 6.12
N ARG A 92 -2.29 6.32 5.67
CA ARG A 92 -1.43 5.46 4.84
C ARG A 92 -1.05 4.17 5.56
N ARG A 93 -0.55 4.27 6.79
CA ARG A 93 -0.18 3.10 7.60
C ARG A 93 -1.35 2.14 7.76
N GLU A 94 -2.54 2.65 8.09
CA GLU A 94 -3.73 1.82 8.24
C GLU A 94 -4.15 1.11 6.95
N VAL A 95 -4.01 1.78 5.81
CA VAL A 95 -4.29 1.18 4.50
C VAL A 95 -3.29 0.08 4.19
N LEU A 96 -1.99 0.29 4.41
CA LEU A 96 -0.94 -0.72 4.23
C LEU A 96 -1.15 -1.93 5.15
N GLU A 97 -1.50 -1.71 6.43
CA GLU A 97 -1.84 -2.77 7.37
C GLU A 97 -3.06 -3.57 6.90
N THR A 98 -4.05 -2.89 6.33
CA THR A 98 -5.22 -3.55 5.74
C THR A 98 -4.83 -4.41 4.54
N MET A 99 -3.99 -3.91 3.62
CA MET A 99 -3.47 -4.68 2.50
C MET A 99 -2.72 -5.92 2.99
N LYS A 100 -1.80 -5.76 3.94
CA LYS A 100 -1.04 -6.87 4.52
C LYS A 100 -1.94 -7.93 5.14
N ARG A 101 -2.92 -7.52 5.93
CA ARG A 101 -3.92 -8.44 6.52
C ARG A 101 -4.70 -9.20 5.45
N ILE A 102 -5.09 -8.53 4.35
CA ILE A 102 -5.79 -9.19 3.24
C ILE A 102 -4.89 -10.23 2.56
N HIS A 103 -3.61 -9.91 2.36
CA HIS A 103 -2.63 -10.86 1.84
C HIS A 103 -2.48 -12.07 2.77
N ASP A 104 -2.20 -11.84 4.06
CA ASP A 104 -1.90 -12.87 5.05
C ASP A 104 -3.10 -13.77 5.36
N GLU A 105 -4.29 -13.19 5.56
CA GLU A 105 -5.48 -13.95 5.98
C GLU A 105 -6.21 -14.63 4.82
N LYS A 106 -6.22 -14.00 3.63
CA LYS A 106 -6.99 -14.48 2.47
C LYS A 106 -6.12 -15.06 1.35
N ASN A 107 -4.80 -15.12 1.54
CA ASN A 107 -3.83 -15.63 0.57
C ASN A 107 -4.00 -14.99 -0.82
N ARG A 108 -4.20 -13.66 -0.85
CA ARG A 108 -4.41 -12.88 -2.08
C ARG A 108 -3.11 -12.28 -2.56
N THR A 109 -2.90 -12.25 -3.88
CA THR A 109 -1.72 -11.57 -4.44
C THR A 109 -1.97 -10.06 -4.50
N ILE A 110 -1.03 -9.27 -3.97
CA ILE A 110 -1.11 -7.82 -4.01
C ILE A 110 0.04 -7.27 -4.85
N ILE A 111 -0.29 -6.42 -5.81
CA ILE A 111 0.66 -5.62 -6.57
C ILE A 111 0.46 -4.16 -6.16
N MET A 112 1.49 -3.55 -5.61
CA MET A 112 1.47 -2.16 -5.18
C MET A 112 2.43 -1.34 -6.04
N ILE A 113 1.92 -0.27 -6.64
CA ILE A 113 2.70 0.73 -7.36
C ILE A 113 2.81 1.93 -6.43
N SER A 114 4.04 2.32 -6.11
CA SER A 114 4.31 3.43 -5.21
C SER A 114 5.64 4.08 -5.51
N HIS A 115 5.72 5.39 -5.25
CA HIS A 115 6.97 6.14 -5.19
C HIS A 115 7.50 6.29 -3.75
N TYR A 116 6.76 5.80 -2.74
CA TYR A 116 7.21 5.79 -1.35
C TYR A 116 8.02 4.53 -1.06
N VAL A 117 9.30 4.72 -0.80
CA VAL A 117 10.23 3.62 -0.49
C VAL A 117 9.81 2.89 0.79
N GLU A 118 9.26 3.60 1.76
CA GLU A 118 8.75 3.03 3.01
C GLU A 118 7.63 2.01 2.77
N GLU A 119 6.85 2.15 1.69
CA GLU A 119 5.80 1.20 1.35
C GLU A 119 6.39 -0.09 0.76
N ALA A 120 7.44 0.04 -0.07
CA ALA A 120 8.15 -1.10 -0.65
C ALA A 120 8.80 -1.99 0.42
N MET A 121 9.06 -1.48 1.62
CA MET A 121 9.59 -2.26 2.75
C MET A 121 8.61 -3.32 3.26
N PHE A 122 7.30 -3.16 3.02
CA PHE A 122 6.28 -4.13 3.43
C PHE A 122 6.07 -5.25 2.41
N ALA A 123 6.69 -5.18 1.24
CA ALA A 123 6.51 -6.16 0.17
C ALA A 123 7.42 -7.38 0.37
N ASP A 124 6.99 -8.55 -0.13
CA ASP A 124 7.88 -9.71 -0.21
C ASP A 124 8.95 -9.55 -1.30
N LYS A 125 8.61 -8.75 -2.33
CA LYS A 125 9.40 -8.56 -3.54
C LYS A 125 9.21 -7.15 -4.10
N VAL A 126 10.31 -6.56 -4.55
CA VAL A 126 10.34 -5.21 -5.13
C VAL A 126 10.85 -5.30 -6.57
N CYS A 127 10.08 -4.72 -7.49
CA CYS A 127 10.51 -4.51 -8.87
C CYS A 127 10.80 -3.02 -9.06
N LEU A 128 12.07 -2.69 -9.30
CA LEU A 128 12.49 -1.31 -9.52
C LEU A 128 12.43 -0.99 -11.01
N MET A 129 11.74 0.09 -11.36
CA MET A 129 11.51 0.48 -12.75
C MET A 129 12.20 1.82 -13.08
N SER A 130 12.76 1.92 -14.29
CA SER A 130 13.30 3.15 -14.85
C SER A 130 13.13 3.14 -16.38
N ASN A 131 12.70 4.26 -16.96
CA ASN A 131 12.49 4.42 -18.41
C ASN A 131 11.69 3.28 -19.07
N GLY A 132 10.61 2.84 -18.42
CA GLY A 132 9.72 1.78 -18.93
C GLY A 132 10.29 0.36 -18.87
N LYS A 133 11.40 0.14 -18.16
CA LYS A 133 12.02 -1.18 -17.96
C LYS A 133 12.18 -1.49 -16.49
N ILE A 134 12.08 -2.77 -16.13
CA ILE A 134 12.53 -3.27 -14.83
C ILE A 134 14.05 -3.29 -14.86
N ILE A 135 14.69 -2.51 -13.99
CA ILE A 135 16.15 -2.44 -13.89
C ILE A 135 16.71 -3.35 -12.81
N ALA A 136 15.89 -3.71 -11.82
CA ALA A 136 16.23 -4.71 -10.81
C ALA A 136 14.98 -5.29 -10.17
N GLU A 137 15.13 -6.48 -9.60
CA GLU A 137 14.08 -7.25 -8.96
C GLU A 137 14.68 -8.08 -7.84
N GLY A 138 14.11 -8.02 -6.64
CA GLY A 138 14.66 -8.71 -5.47
C GLY A 138 13.83 -8.47 -4.21
N THR A 139 14.37 -8.87 -3.07
CA THR A 139 13.79 -8.54 -1.77
C THR A 139 13.91 -7.03 -1.49
N PRO A 140 13.07 -6.45 -0.59
CA PRO A 140 13.23 -5.06 -0.20
C PRO A 140 14.64 -4.73 0.29
N ARG A 141 15.29 -5.64 1.04
CA ARG A 141 16.65 -5.40 1.53
C ARG A 141 17.65 -5.31 0.37
N GLU A 142 17.64 -6.24 -0.57
CA GLU A 142 18.56 -6.22 -1.72
C GLU A 142 18.40 -4.95 -2.57
N ILE A 143 17.16 -4.50 -2.79
CA ILE A 143 16.88 -3.34 -3.65
C ILE A 143 17.10 -2.00 -2.92
N LEU A 144 16.57 -1.87 -1.70
CA LEU A 144 16.50 -0.58 -1.00
C LEU A 144 17.81 -0.20 -0.30
N THR A 145 18.70 -1.16 -0.06
CA THR A 145 20.04 -0.90 0.50
C THR A 145 21.12 -0.61 -0.56
N ASP A 146 20.79 -0.65 -1.86
CA ASP A 146 21.70 -0.26 -2.95
C ASP A 146 21.41 1.18 -3.43
N PRO A 147 22.21 2.17 -3.02
CA PRO A 147 21.99 3.57 -3.37
C PRO A 147 22.19 3.84 -4.85
N ALA A 148 23.14 3.15 -5.49
CA ALA A 148 23.43 3.36 -6.90
C ALA A 148 22.24 2.90 -7.75
N LEU A 149 21.65 1.75 -7.38
CA LEU A 149 20.46 1.23 -8.03
C LEU A 149 19.23 2.14 -7.81
N MET A 150 18.98 2.58 -6.56
CA MET A 150 17.88 3.51 -6.26
C MET A 150 18.01 4.83 -7.04
N MET A 151 19.22 5.39 -7.13
CA MET A 151 19.48 6.62 -7.88
C MET A 151 19.24 6.46 -9.39
N GLN A 152 19.51 5.28 -9.98
CA GLN A 152 19.18 5.01 -11.40
C GLN A 152 17.67 5.05 -11.69
N ALA A 153 16.84 4.79 -10.68
CA ALA A 153 15.38 4.94 -10.75
C ALA A 153 14.90 6.34 -10.35
N GLY A 154 15.79 7.26 -9.98
CA GLY A 154 15.42 8.58 -9.48
C GLY A 154 14.81 8.57 -8.08
N LEU A 155 15.05 7.51 -7.30
CA LEU A 155 14.58 7.37 -5.93
C LEU A 155 15.72 7.58 -4.93
N LEU A 156 15.35 8.04 -3.73
CA LEU A 156 16.26 8.11 -2.60
C LEU A 156 16.14 6.84 -1.76
N PRO A 157 17.25 6.25 -1.28
CA PRO A 157 17.19 5.15 -0.33
C PRO A 157 16.45 5.52 0.96
N PRO A 158 16.00 4.53 1.76
CA PRO A 158 15.43 4.77 3.08
C PRO A 158 16.32 5.66 3.94
N THR A 159 15.72 6.44 4.84
CA THR A 159 16.44 7.37 5.73
C THR A 159 17.54 6.66 6.52
N ALA A 160 17.28 5.45 7.02
CA ALA A 160 18.25 4.64 7.75
C ALA A 160 19.48 4.28 6.90
N VAL A 161 19.27 3.86 5.66
CA VAL A 161 20.34 3.54 4.70
C VAL A 161 21.20 4.78 4.40
N ARG A 162 20.56 5.94 4.19
CA ARG A 162 21.28 7.20 3.96
C ARG A 162 22.14 7.58 5.17
N ALA A 163 21.57 7.51 6.38
CA ALA A 163 22.30 7.80 7.61
C ALA A 163 23.49 6.84 7.82
N TYR A 164 23.34 5.55 7.49
CA TYR A 164 24.44 4.60 7.52
C TYR A 164 25.59 4.99 6.57
N ILE A 165 25.27 5.44 5.35
CA ILE A 165 26.27 5.90 4.38
C ILE A 165 27.00 7.15 4.90
N ASP A 166 26.26 8.11 5.46
CA ASP A 166 26.84 9.34 6.02
C ASP A 166 27.78 9.02 7.19
N LEU A 167 27.37 8.12 8.10
CA LEU A 167 28.21 7.63 9.20
C LEU A 167 29.49 6.95 8.69
N LYS A 168 29.35 6.06 7.69
CA LYS A 168 30.49 5.38 7.06
C LYS A 168 31.48 6.37 6.44
N ASN A 169 30.98 7.40 5.77
CA ASN A 169 31.81 8.46 5.18
C ASN A 169 32.49 9.33 6.25
N ALA A 170 31.88 9.48 7.42
CA ALA A 170 32.48 10.13 8.59
C ALA A 170 33.46 9.24 9.38
N GLY A 171 33.68 7.99 8.93
CA GLY A 171 34.60 7.04 9.58
C GLY A 171 33.97 6.19 10.68
N VAL A 172 32.65 6.27 10.88
CA VAL A 172 31.90 5.43 11.82
C VAL A 172 31.41 4.18 11.09
N LEU A 173 31.96 3.01 11.43
CA LEU A 173 31.62 1.74 10.80
C LEU A 173 30.58 0.98 11.64
N LEU A 174 29.35 0.85 11.12
CA LEU A 174 28.37 -0.10 11.64
C LEU A 174 28.61 -1.48 11.02
N GLN A 175 28.14 -2.53 11.69
CA GLN A 175 28.36 -3.91 11.25
C GLN A 175 27.53 -4.20 10.00
N ASP A 176 26.24 -3.85 10.03
CA ASP A 176 25.30 -4.11 8.96
C ASP A 176 24.65 -2.82 8.45
N CYS A 177 24.18 -2.83 7.19
CA CYS A 177 23.41 -1.72 6.62
C CYS A 177 21.95 -1.81 7.10
N PRO A 178 21.46 -0.83 7.88
CA PRO A 178 20.11 -0.84 8.41
C PRO A 178 19.10 -0.45 7.34
N LEU A 179 17.99 -1.19 7.27
CA LEU A 179 16.88 -0.88 6.39
C LEU A 179 15.84 0.04 7.08
N THR A 180 15.63 -0.15 8.40
CA THR A 180 14.69 0.61 9.22
C THR A 180 15.41 1.55 10.19
N ASN A 181 14.68 2.53 10.73
CA ASN A 181 15.22 3.41 11.77
C ASN A 181 15.53 2.63 13.06
N GLU A 182 14.75 1.61 13.37
CA GLU A 182 14.94 0.73 14.52
C GLU A 182 16.25 -0.05 14.38
N GLU A 183 16.52 -0.65 13.21
CA GLU A 183 17.79 -1.34 12.91
C GLU A 183 18.98 -0.37 13.05
N LEU A 184 18.84 0.87 12.57
CA LEU A 184 19.90 1.88 12.70
C LEU A 184 20.19 2.20 14.17
N VAL A 185 19.15 2.37 15.00
CA VAL A 185 19.30 2.64 16.43
C VAL A 185 20.00 1.47 17.12
N GLU A 186 19.62 0.24 16.81
CA GLU A 186 20.26 -0.96 17.35
C GLU A 186 21.74 -1.03 17.00
N GLU A 187 22.10 -0.80 15.73
CA GLU A 187 23.49 -0.80 15.25
C GLU A 187 24.33 0.29 15.93
N ILE A 188 23.80 1.51 16.06
CA ILE A 188 24.49 2.60 16.75
C ILE A 188 24.71 2.27 18.23
N CYS A 189 23.73 1.63 18.89
CA CYS A 189 23.85 1.26 20.30
C CYS A 189 24.92 0.20 20.55
N ARG A 190 25.25 -0.63 19.55
CA ARG A 190 26.32 -1.65 19.62
C ARG A 190 27.73 -1.09 19.54
N LEU A 191 27.90 0.18 19.14
CA LEU A 191 29.21 0.86 19.11
C LEU A 191 29.77 1.24 20.49
N LYS A 192 29.01 1.01 21.56
CA LYS A 192 29.42 1.33 22.94
C LYS A 192 30.48 0.39 23.48
#